data_AF-A0A9D0XTQ0-F1
#
_entry.id   AF-A0A9D0XTQ0-F1
#
_cell.length_a   1.000
_cell.length_b   1.000
_cell.length_c   1.000
_cell.angle_alpha   90.00
_cell.angle_beta   90.00
_cell.angle_gamma   90.00
#
_symmetry.space_group_name_H-M   'P 1'
#
loop_
_entity.id
_entity.type
_entity.pdbx_description
1 polymer ?
#
loop_
_entity_poly.entity_id
_entity_poly.type
_entity_poly.pdbx_seq_one_letter_code
_entity_poly.pdbx_strand_id
1 'polypeptide(L)'
;NRFQNKIRGAKGQMFSWGWNADYPDPENFLFLLYGGNATINTNGGGVNSANYDNPEFNRLFEQMKTMSNGPERLAIIKKMVTIAQQDAPWIWGFHPKSLALYHSWYKNVWPNALANNTTKYKRIDAQERYNKQQSWNSPVIWPLILVVFILFISIWPLKRAYQQRQKTVIASQEASKGEQK
;
A
#
# COMPACT_ATOMS: atom_id res chain seq x y z
N ASN A 1 12.88 8.32 11.23
CA ASN A 1 11.47 8.36 11.71
C ASN A 1 11.49 8.56 13.22
N ARG A 2 10.76 9.55 13.77
CA ARG A 2 10.75 9.87 15.22
C ARG A 2 10.23 8.71 16.10
N PHE A 3 9.32 7.89 15.58
CA PHE A 3 8.78 6.72 16.28
C PHE A 3 9.88 5.66 16.52
N GLN A 4 10.57 5.24 15.46
CA GLN A 4 11.66 4.26 15.56
C GLN A 4 12.76 4.72 16.52
N ASN A 5 13.11 6.02 16.52
CA ASN A 5 14.10 6.56 17.46
C ASN A 5 13.64 6.45 18.92
N LYS A 6 12.35 6.64 19.20
CA LYS A 6 11.80 6.48 20.55
C LYS A 6 11.81 5.02 20.99
N ILE A 7 11.43 4.09 20.11
CA ILE A 7 11.42 2.66 20.44
C ILE A 7 12.84 2.12 20.64
N ARG A 8 13.77 2.42 19.72
CA ARG A 8 15.18 2.03 19.86
C ARG A 8 15.84 2.65 21.09
N GLY A 9 15.43 3.86 21.48
CA GLY A 9 15.90 4.50 22.70
C GLY A 9 15.20 4.04 23.98
N ALA A 10 14.32 3.03 23.92
CA ALA A 10 13.50 2.55 25.04
C ALA A 10 12.66 3.66 25.74
N LYS A 11 12.21 4.65 24.96
CA LYS A 11 11.44 5.82 25.47
C LYS A 11 9.93 5.71 25.25
N GLY A 12 9.44 4.59 24.72
CA GLY A 12 8.01 4.33 24.51
C GLY A 12 7.46 3.46 25.62
N GLN A 13 6.35 3.85 26.23
CA GLN A 13 5.66 3.03 27.25
C GLN A 13 4.72 2.01 26.60
N MET A 14 3.94 2.43 25.60
CA MET A 14 3.06 1.57 24.80
C MET A 14 3.17 1.96 23.33
N PHE A 15 3.13 0.97 22.46
CA PHE A 15 3.24 1.18 21.02
C PHE A 15 2.63 0.00 20.25
N SER A 16 2.17 0.27 19.03
CA SER A 16 1.78 -0.78 18.10
C SER A 16 2.98 -1.16 17.24
N TRP A 17 3.24 -2.46 17.15
CA TRP A 17 4.32 -3.02 16.33
C TRP A 17 3.85 -4.31 15.66
N GLY A 18 4.60 -4.77 14.67
CA GLY A 18 4.35 -6.04 14.00
C GLY A 18 5.66 -6.70 13.61
N TRP A 19 5.59 -7.98 13.31
CA TRP A 19 6.72 -8.74 12.82
C TRP A 19 6.28 -9.60 11.63
N ASN A 20 7.10 -9.57 10.59
CA ASN A 20 7.01 -10.53 9.49
C ASN A 20 8.15 -11.52 9.68
N ALA A 21 7.88 -12.81 9.52
CA ALA A 21 8.94 -13.79 9.59
C ALA A 21 10.02 -13.50 8.53
N ASP A 22 11.29 -13.67 8.90
CA ASP A 22 12.41 -13.62 7.96
C ASP A 22 12.72 -15.02 7.40
N TYR A 23 12.47 -16.06 8.20
CA TYR A 23 12.62 -17.47 7.86
C TYR A 23 11.58 -18.32 8.60
N PRO A 24 11.24 -19.51 8.09
CA PRO A 24 10.12 -20.31 8.60
C PRO A 24 10.49 -21.11 9.87
N ASP A 25 11.00 -20.44 10.89
CA ASP A 25 11.33 -21.05 12.18
C ASP A 25 10.70 -20.25 13.34
N PRO A 26 10.08 -20.90 14.36
CA PRO A 26 9.51 -20.22 15.52
C PRO A 26 10.50 -19.35 16.31
N GLU A 27 11.80 -19.67 16.27
CA GLU A 27 12.84 -18.87 16.89
C GLU A 27 12.82 -17.42 16.40
N ASN A 28 12.50 -17.19 15.12
CA ASN A 28 12.33 -15.85 14.52
C ASN A 28 11.13 -15.07 15.07
N PHE A 29 10.31 -15.65 15.95
CA PHE A 29 9.33 -14.88 16.72
C PHE A 29 9.70 -14.82 18.19
N LEU A 30 10.29 -15.89 18.73
CA LEU A 30 10.65 -15.98 20.14
C LEU A 30 11.84 -15.08 20.50
N PHE A 31 12.75 -14.81 19.55
CA PHE A 31 13.90 -13.92 19.79
C PHE A 31 13.51 -12.45 20.02
N LEU A 32 12.28 -12.07 19.65
CA LEU A 32 11.69 -10.76 19.94
C LEU A 32 11.34 -10.57 21.41
N LEU A 33 11.34 -11.65 22.19
CA LEU A 33 11.07 -11.68 23.62
C LEU A 33 12.31 -12.10 24.42
N TYR A 34 13.43 -12.38 23.75
CA TYR A 34 14.67 -12.73 24.42
C TYR A 34 15.30 -11.49 25.07
N GLY A 35 15.63 -11.55 26.36
CA GLY A 35 16.18 -10.42 27.12
C GLY A 35 17.54 -9.92 26.59
N GLY A 36 18.36 -10.82 26.05
CA GLY A 36 19.62 -10.44 25.40
C GLY A 36 19.43 -9.57 24.15
N ASN A 37 18.24 -9.60 23.55
CA ASN A 37 17.88 -8.75 22.41
C ASN A 37 17.16 -7.46 22.81
N ALA A 38 17.04 -7.15 24.12
CA ALA A 38 16.35 -5.96 24.59
C ALA A 38 17.03 -4.68 24.07
N THR A 39 16.23 -3.75 23.54
CA THR A 39 16.75 -2.48 23.00
C THR A 39 17.54 -1.68 24.04
N ILE A 40 17.11 -1.71 25.32
CA ILE A 40 17.78 -1.01 26.42
C ILE A 40 19.18 -1.56 26.72
N ASN A 41 19.39 -2.87 26.50
CA ASN A 41 20.67 -3.55 26.76
C ASN A 41 21.62 -3.53 25.56
N THR A 42 21.13 -3.09 24.39
CA THR A 42 21.84 -3.19 23.10
C THR A 42 22.02 -1.84 22.41
N ASN A 43 21.87 -0.74 23.15
CA ASN A 43 21.92 0.62 22.61
C ASN A 43 21.00 0.82 21.38
N GLY A 44 19.81 0.18 21.43
CA GLY A 44 18.81 0.23 20.36
C GLY A 44 19.06 -0.66 19.15
N GLY A 45 20.09 -1.51 19.17
CA GLY A 45 20.37 -2.47 18.10
C GLY A 45 19.51 -3.74 18.14
N GLY A 46 19.07 -4.14 19.33
CA GLY A 46 18.28 -5.35 19.56
C GLY A 46 16.83 -5.22 19.08
N VAL A 47 16.21 -6.38 18.81
CA VAL A 47 14.86 -6.46 18.22
C VAL A 47 13.75 -6.63 19.26
N ASN A 48 14.08 -6.96 20.51
CA ASN A 48 13.12 -7.02 21.61
C ASN A 48 12.79 -5.59 22.07
N SER A 49 11.78 -5.03 21.41
CA SER A 49 11.31 -3.65 21.63
C SER A 49 10.49 -3.51 22.91
N ALA A 50 9.95 -4.61 23.45
CA ALA A 50 9.23 -4.61 24.73
C ALA A 50 10.18 -4.55 25.93
N ASN A 51 11.47 -4.82 25.72
CA ASN A 51 12.48 -4.95 26.78
C ASN A 51 12.07 -5.99 27.84
N TYR A 52 11.34 -7.01 27.42
CA TYR A 52 10.96 -8.12 28.28
C TYR A 52 12.19 -8.97 28.61
N ASP A 53 12.36 -9.34 29.88
CA ASP A 53 13.53 -10.04 30.37
C ASP A 53 13.13 -11.02 31.49
N ASN A 54 12.78 -12.24 31.10
CA ASN A 54 12.45 -13.33 32.03
C ASN A 54 13.60 -14.37 32.05
N PRO A 55 14.22 -14.66 33.21
CA PRO A 55 15.36 -15.56 33.29
C PRO A 55 15.09 -16.98 32.75
N GLU A 56 13.90 -17.54 33.00
CA GLU A 56 13.55 -18.88 32.53
C GLU A 56 13.28 -18.87 31.02
N PHE A 57 12.59 -17.85 30.51
CA PHE A 57 12.42 -17.68 29.06
C PHE A 57 13.78 -17.60 28.36
N ASN A 58 14.71 -16.80 28.89
CA ASN A 58 16.05 -16.63 28.34
C ASN A 58 16.83 -17.95 28.32
N ARG A 59 16.81 -18.71 29.42
CA ARG A 59 17.47 -20.03 29.51
C ARG A 59 16.91 -21.01 28.47
N LEU A 60 15.58 -21.05 28.33
CA LEU A 60 14.92 -21.91 27.35
C LEU A 60 15.22 -21.47 25.90
N PHE A 61 15.26 -20.17 25.63
CA PHE A 61 15.60 -19.63 24.32
C PHE A 61 17.02 -20.02 23.90
N GLU A 62 18.00 -19.82 24.80
CA GLU A 62 19.41 -20.19 24.57
C GLU A 62 19.59 -21.69 24.30
N GLN A 63 18.81 -22.54 24.97
CA GLN A 63 18.78 -23.98 24.69
C GLN A 63 18.14 -24.27 23.32
N MET A 64 16.98 -23.69 23.05
CA MET A 64 16.16 -23.99 21.87
C MET A 64 16.79 -23.55 20.55
N LYS A 65 17.51 -22.42 20.53
CA LYS A 65 18.05 -21.81 19.30
C LYS A 65 19.10 -22.67 18.59
N THR A 66 19.76 -23.58 19.30
CA THR A 66 20.79 -24.48 18.74
C THR A 66 20.27 -25.91 18.50
N MET A 67 19.03 -26.20 18.88
CA MET A 67 18.44 -27.53 18.70
C MET A 67 17.95 -27.74 17.27
N SER A 68 18.12 -28.96 16.77
CA SER A 68 17.43 -29.40 15.56
C SER A 68 15.92 -29.47 15.77
N ASN A 69 15.16 -29.41 14.67
CA ASN A 69 13.72 -29.58 14.73
C ASN A 69 13.34 -30.97 15.23
N GLY A 70 12.51 -31.04 16.27
CA GLY A 70 12.11 -32.29 16.91
C GLY A 70 11.12 -32.10 18.06
N PRO A 71 10.57 -33.20 18.61
CA PRO A 71 9.59 -33.16 19.70
C PRO A 71 10.08 -32.43 20.95
N GLU A 72 11.36 -32.57 21.30
CA GLU A 72 11.98 -31.94 22.46
C GLU A 72 12.05 -30.42 22.28
N ARG A 73 12.45 -29.97 21.08
CA ARG A 73 12.48 -28.54 20.73
C ARG A 73 11.07 -27.94 20.78
N LEU A 74 10.08 -28.66 20.25
CA LEU A 74 8.67 -28.25 20.29
C LEU A 74 8.16 -28.14 21.73
N ALA A 75 8.54 -29.06 22.62
CA ALA A 75 8.15 -28.98 24.03
C ALA A 75 8.72 -27.74 24.73
N ILE A 76 9.96 -27.37 24.44
CA ILE A 76 10.58 -26.14 24.95
C ILE A 76 9.86 -24.90 24.38
N ILE A 77 9.63 -24.86 23.07
CA ILE A 77 8.88 -23.77 22.42
C ILE A 77 7.51 -23.57 23.08
N LYS A 78 6.77 -24.65 23.34
CA LYS A 78 5.46 -24.57 24.03
C LYS A 78 5.59 -23.97 25.44
N LYS A 79 6.62 -24.33 26.20
CA LYS A 79 6.89 -23.73 27.52
C LYS A 79 7.17 -22.23 27.41
N MET A 80 8.02 -21.83 26.46
CA MET A 80 8.33 -20.42 26.22
C MET A 80 7.11 -19.61 25.83
N VAL A 81 6.27 -20.15 24.92
CA VAL A 81 4.99 -19.52 24.54
C VAL A 81 4.08 -19.38 25.75
N THR A 82 4.00 -20.41 26.60
CA THR A 82 3.18 -20.36 27.83
C THR A 82 3.66 -19.26 28.78
N ILE A 83 4.97 -19.16 29.01
CA ILE A 83 5.57 -18.10 29.84
C ILE A 83 5.21 -16.72 29.27
N ALA A 84 5.43 -16.51 27.97
CA ALA A 84 5.10 -15.25 27.32
C ALA A 84 3.60 -14.91 27.43
N GLN A 85 2.72 -15.89 27.26
CA GLN A 85 1.27 -15.69 27.39
C GLN A 85 0.84 -15.33 28.82
N GLN A 86 1.48 -15.92 29.83
CA GLN A 86 1.21 -15.63 31.24
C GLN A 86 1.74 -14.26 31.67
N ASP A 87 2.97 -13.93 31.29
CA ASP A 87 3.60 -12.65 31.62
C ASP A 87 3.00 -11.49 30.81
N ALA A 88 2.39 -11.80 29.67
CA ALA A 88 1.73 -10.85 28.76
C ALA A 88 2.56 -9.59 28.46
N PRO A 89 3.83 -9.71 28.00
CA PRO A 89 4.65 -8.56 27.67
C PRO A 89 4.08 -7.77 26.48
N TRP A 90 3.20 -8.39 25.69
CA TRP A 90 2.44 -7.77 24.62
C TRP A 90 0.94 -7.92 24.87
N ILE A 91 0.18 -6.93 24.39
CA ILE A 91 -1.24 -7.13 24.09
C ILE A 91 -1.29 -7.87 22.75
N TRP A 92 -1.66 -9.15 22.79
CA TRP A 92 -1.71 -10.00 21.61
C TRP A 92 -2.65 -9.42 20.56
N GLY A 93 -2.10 -9.10 19.39
CA GLY A 93 -2.85 -8.52 18.28
C GLY A 93 -3.52 -9.58 17.40
N PHE A 94 -3.37 -9.42 16.08
CA PHE A 94 -3.94 -10.31 15.07
C PHE A 94 -2.88 -10.70 14.04
N HIS A 95 -3.14 -11.80 13.32
CA HIS A 95 -2.35 -12.22 12.17
C HIS A 95 -3.07 -11.77 10.89
N PRO A 96 -2.63 -10.70 10.21
CA PRO A 96 -3.32 -10.19 9.03
C PRO A 96 -3.25 -11.18 7.87
N LYS A 97 -4.35 -11.29 7.12
CA LYS A 97 -4.36 -11.99 5.83
C LYS A 97 -3.96 -11.00 4.74
N SER A 98 -2.95 -11.38 3.95
CA SER A 98 -2.58 -10.64 2.75
C SER A 98 -3.24 -11.27 1.52
N LEU A 99 -3.87 -10.44 0.69
CA LEU A 99 -4.48 -10.84 -0.56
C LEU A 99 -3.77 -10.10 -1.68
N ALA A 100 -3.49 -10.80 -2.77
CA ALA A 100 -2.91 -10.21 -3.95
C ALA A 100 -3.78 -10.52 -5.17
N LEU A 101 -4.16 -9.46 -5.89
CA LEU A 101 -4.92 -9.55 -7.12
C LEU A 101 -3.98 -9.34 -8.30
N TYR A 102 -4.09 -10.22 -9.27
CA TYR A 102 -3.28 -10.19 -10.47
C TYR A 102 -4.20 -10.27 -11.67
N HIS A 103 -3.83 -9.56 -12.74
CA HIS A 103 -4.50 -9.74 -14.02
C HIS A 103 -4.29 -11.17 -14.53
N SER A 104 -5.25 -11.68 -15.29
CA SER A 104 -5.18 -13.02 -15.85
C SER A 104 -3.93 -13.24 -16.70
N TRP A 105 -3.44 -12.21 -17.38
CA TRP A 105 -2.23 -12.25 -18.20
C TRP A 105 -0.90 -12.23 -17.40
N TYR A 106 -0.94 -12.09 -16.07
CA TYR A 106 0.25 -12.12 -15.22
C TYR A 106 0.39 -13.49 -14.58
N LYS A 107 1.36 -14.27 -15.05
CA LYS A 107 1.54 -15.69 -14.74
C LYS A 107 2.73 -15.92 -13.81
N ASN A 108 2.76 -17.11 -13.20
CA ASN A 108 3.79 -17.55 -12.26
C ASN A 108 3.93 -16.64 -11.04
N VAL A 109 2.79 -16.13 -10.56
CA VAL A 109 2.76 -15.27 -9.39
C VAL A 109 2.38 -16.12 -8.21
N TRP A 110 3.33 -16.29 -7.30
CA TRP A 110 3.14 -17.01 -6.06
C TRP A 110 3.24 -16.00 -4.92
N PRO A 111 2.12 -15.60 -4.32
CA PRO A 111 2.16 -14.73 -3.15
C PRO A 111 2.86 -15.48 -2.02
N ASN A 112 3.98 -14.94 -1.55
CA ASN A 112 4.79 -15.53 -0.50
C ASN A 112 5.35 -14.38 0.35
N ALA A 113 5.17 -14.47 1.67
CA ALA A 113 5.59 -13.43 2.61
C ALA A 113 7.10 -13.41 2.88
N LEU A 114 7.81 -14.51 2.55
CA LEU A 114 9.24 -14.70 2.81
C LEU A 114 10.09 -14.62 1.53
N ALA A 115 9.50 -14.94 0.38
CA ALA A 115 10.24 -15.04 -0.87
C ALA A 115 10.51 -13.66 -1.48
N ASN A 116 11.78 -13.30 -1.58
CA ASN A 116 12.28 -12.11 -2.26
C ASN A 116 12.77 -12.43 -3.68
N ASN A 117 13.03 -11.39 -4.49
CA ASN A 117 13.63 -11.52 -5.83
C ASN A 117 12.88 -12.45 -6.81
N THR A 118 11.55 -12.43 -6.76
CA THR A 118 10.71 -13.34 -7.56
C THR A 118 10.56 -12.93 -9.03
N THR A 119 11.07 -11.76 -9.44
CA THR A 119 10.89 -11.20 -10.79
C THR A 119 11.28 -12.15 -11.92
N LYS A 120 12.38 -12.89 -11.77
CA LYS A 120 12.88 -13.86 -12.76
C LYS A 120 11.92 -15.02 -13.05
N TYR A 121 10.98 -15.30 -12.17
CA TYR A 121 10.02 -16.40 -12.34
C TYR A 121 8.71 -15.95 -12.98
N LYS A 122 8.47 -14.64 -13.03
CA LYS A 122 7.20 -14.06 -13.46
C LYS A 122 7.14 -13.98 -14.97
N ARG A 123 5.95 -14.23 -15.52
CA ARG A 123 5.71 -14.18 -16.97
C ARG A 123 4.50 -13.31 -17.27
N ILE A 124 4.56 -12.59 -18.40
CA ILE A 124 3.43 -11.80 -18.91
C ILE A 124 2.99 -12.40 -20.24
N ASP A 125 1.69 -12.64 -20.37
CA ASP A 125 1.05 -12.93 -21.65
C ASP A 125 0.72 -11.61 -22.36
N ALA A 126 1.55 -11.24 -23.33
CA ALA A 126 1.41 -9.97 -24.03
C ALA A 126 0.13 -9.90 -24.86
N GLN A 127 -0.29 -11.01 -25.47
CA GLN A 127 -1.46 -11.06 -26.34
C GLN A 127 -2.75 -10.96 -25.52
N GLU A 128 -2.84 -11.71 -24.42
CA GLU A 128 -3.99 -11.62 -23.51
C GLU A 128 -4.10 -10.21 -22.92
N ARG A 129 -2.98 -9.61 -22.51
CA ARG A 129 -2.94 -8.22 -22.03
C ARG A 129 -3.48 -7.24 -23.07
N TYR A 130 -2.99 -7.33 -24.31
CA TYR A 130 -3.43 -6.45 -25.39
C TYR A 130 -4.93 -6.57 -25.64
N ASN A 131 -5.44 -7.80 -25.78
CA ASN A 131 -6.86 -8.06 -26.02
C ASN A 131 -7.74 -7.49 -24.90
N LYS A 132 -7.35 -7.71 -23.63
CA LYS A 132 -8.10 -7.20 -22.48
C LYS A 132 -8.04 -5.69 -22.37
N GLN A 133 -6.89 -5.07 -22.65
CA GLN A 133 -6.75 -3.61 -22.67
C GLN A 133 -7.69 -2.97 -23.71
N GLN A 134 -7.78 -3.55 -24.92
CA GLN A 134 -8.73 -3.06 -25.93
C GLN A 134 -10.19 -3.20 -25.47
N SER A 135 -10.52 -4.31 -24.78
CA SER A 135 -11.88 -4.53 -24.29
C SER A 135 -12.30 -3.66 -23.10
N TRP A 136 -11.34 -3.25 -22.26
CA TRP A 136 -11.62 -2.54 -21.00
C TRP A 136 -11.35 -1.04 -21.05
N ASN A 137 -10.42 -0.61 -21.91
CA ASN A 137 -9.95 0.77 -21.95
C ASN A 137 -10.46 1.53 -23.19
N SER A 138 -11.71 1.32 -23.58
CA SER A 138 -12.36 2.13 -24.61
C SER A 138 -12.63 3.54 -24.07
N PRO A 139 -12.11 4.61 -24.69
CA PRO A 139 -12.32 5.97 -24.21
C PRO A 139 -13.78 6.38 -24.33
N VAL A 140 -14.30 7.04 -23.29
CA VAL A 140 -15.66 7.63 -23.32
C VAL A 140 -15.58 8.98 -24.03
N ILE A 141 -15.82 8.98 -25.35
CA ILE A 141 -15.63 10.17 -26.21
C ILE A 141 -16.89 11.04 -26.39
N TRP A 142 -18.07 10.55 -26.04
CA TRP A 142 -19.32 11.29 -26.27
C TRP A 142 -19.35 12.68 -25.60
N PRO A 143 -18.75 12.93 -24.41
CA PRO A 143 -18.72 14.28 -23.83
C PRO A 143 -17.95 15.27 -24.71
N LEU A 144 -16.87 14.82 -25.36
CA LEU A 144 -16.12 15.64 -26.31
C LEU A 144 -16.98 15.98 -27.53
N ILE A 145 -17.73 15.00 -28.05
CA ILE A 145 -18.66 15.20 -29.16
C ILE A 145 -19.73 16.24 -28.78
N LEU A 146 -20.28 16.15 -27.57
CA LEU A 146 -21.28 17.10 -27.07
C LEU A 146 -20.71 18.53 -27.01
N VAL A 147 -19.48 18.71 -26.49
CA VAL A 147 -18.83 20.02 -26.44
C VAL A 147 -18.64 20.60 -27.84
N VAL A 148 -18.14 19.81 -28.78
CA VAL A 148 -17.97 20.24 -30.19
C VAL A 148 -19.33 20.64 -30.80
N PHE A 149 -20.38 19.87 -30.54
CA PHE A 149 -21.72 20.16 -31.04
C PHE A 149 -22.29 21.47 -30.47
N ILE A 150 -22.13 21.72 -29.17
CA ILE A 150 -22.54 22.98 -28.53
C ILE A 150 -21.80 24.17 -29.14
N LEU A 151 -20.49 24.04 -29.37
CA LEU A 151 -19.68 25.06 -30.04
C LEU A 151 -20.22 25.34 -31.45
N PHE A 152 -20.49 24.32 -32.25
CA PHE A 152 -21.08 24.52 -33.59
C PHE A 152 -22.46 25.19 -33.54
N ILE A 153 -23.36 24.77 -32.64
CA ILE A 153 -24.69 25.39 -32.51
C ILE A 153 -24.58 26.87 -32.11
N SER A 154 -23.63 27.21 -31.24
CA SER A 154 -23.43 28.60 -30.78
C SER A 154 -23.04 29.58 -31.90
N ILE A 155 -22.54 29.08 -33.04
CA ILE A 155 -22.20 29.92 -34.21
C ILE A 155 -23.47 30.52 -34.83
N TRP A 156 -24.60 29.82 -34.83
CA TRP A 156 -25.84 30.29 -35.44
C TRP A 156 -26.41 31.57 -34.80
N PRO A 157 -26.62 31.65 -33.46
CA PRO A 157 -27.08 32.88 -32.82
C PRO A 157 -26.03 34.00 -32.93
N LEU A 158 -24.73 33.69 -32.87
CA LEU A 158 -23.65 34.68 -33.09
C LEU A 158 -23.74 35.29 -34.49
N LYS A 159 -23.88 34.47 -35.53
CA LYS A 159 -24.04 34.94 -36.92
C LYS A 159 -25.33 35.75 -37.09
N ARG A 160 -26.43 35.29 -36.51
CA ARG A 160 -27.71 36.00 -36.54
C ARG A 160 -27.62 37.38 -35.86
N ALA A 161 -27.02 37.45 -34.68
CA ALA A 161 -26.79 38.69 -33.95
C ALA A 161 -25.85 39.65 -34.73
N TYR A 162 -24.80 39.12 -35.35
CA TYR A 162 -23.90 39.90 -36.21
C TYR A 162 -24.62 40.50 -37.43
N GLN A 163 -25.41 39.69 -38.14
CA GLN A 163 -26.21 40.15 -39.29
C GLN A 163 -27.26 41.20 -38.90
N GLN A 164 -27.91 41.01 -37.74
CA GLN A 164 -28.84 42.01 -37.21
C GLN A 164 -28.12 43.33 -36.93
N ARG A 165 -26.96 43.30 -36.26
CA ARG A 165 -26.15 44.52 -36.02
C ARG A 165 -25.73 45.22 -37.31
N GLN A 166 -25.27 44.48 -38.33
CA GLN A 166 -24.91 45.07 -39.62
C GLN A 166 -26.10 45.79 -40.29
N LYS A 167 -27.28 45.16 -40.29
CA LYS A 167 -28.50 45.78 -40.85
C LYS A 167 -28.91 47.04 -40.09
N THR A 168 -28.81 47.05 -38.76
CA THR A 168 -29.12 48.24 -37.95
C THR A 168 -28.16 49.40 -38.23
N VAL A 169 -26.85 49.12 -38.42
CA VAL A 169 -25.84 50.15 -38.74
C VAL A 169 -25.99 50.72 -40.15
N ILE A 170 -26.37 49.90 -41.13
CA ILE A 170 -26.63 50.37 -42.50
C ILE A 170 -27.88 51.28 -42.51
N ALA A 171 -28.95 50.86 -41.84
CA ALA A 171 -30.18 51.66 -41.74
C ALA A 171 -29.96 53.03 -41.07
N SER A 172 -29.09 53.10 -40.04
CA SER A 172 -28.77 54.38 -39.40
C SER A 172 -27.86 55.28 -40.26
N GLN A 173 -26.96 54.72 -41.09
CA GLN A 173 -26.17 55.48 -42.05
C GLN A 173 -27.01 56.01 -43.23
N GLU A 174 -27.97 55.24 -43.72
CA GLU A 174 -28.90 55.71 -44.76
C GLU A 174 -29.83 56.81 -44.23
N ALA A 175 -30.34 56.67 -43.00
CA ALA A 175 -31.12 57.71 -42.34
C ALA A 175 -30.32 59.02 -42.16
N SER A 176 -29.06 58.92 -41.70
CA SER A 176 -28.16 60.07 -41.54
C SER A 176 -27.77 60.75 -42.87
N LYS A 177 -27.67 60.01 -43.97
CA LYS A 177 -27.43 60.59 -45.32
C LYS A 177 -28.69 61.21 -45.94
N GLY A 178 -29.87 60.73 -45.57
CA GLY A 178 -31.15 61.31 -46.01
C GLY A 178 -31.46 62.66 -45.38
N GLU A 179 -30.97 62.92 -44.16
CA GLU A 179 -31.11 64.21 -43.46
C GLU A 179 -30.10 65.29 -43.90
N GLN A 180 -29.06 64.94 -44.67
CA GLN A 180 -28.03 65.88 -45.15
C GLN A 180 -28.21 66.34 -46.60
N LYS A 181 -29.35 66.03 -47.24
CA LYS A 181 -29.75 66.57 -48.56
C LYS A 181 -30.94 67.51 -48.40
#